data_AF-A0A9E2F497-F1
#
_entry.id   AF-A0A9E2F497-F1
#
_cell.length_a   1.000
_cell.length_b   1.000
_cell.length_c   1.000
_cell.angle_alpha   90.00
_cell.angle_beta   90.00
_cell.angle_gamma   90.00
#
_symmetry.space_group_name_H-M   'P 1'
#
loop_
_entity.id
_entity.type
_entity.pdbx_description
1 polymer ?
#
loop_
_entity_poly.entity_id
_entity_poly.type
_entity_poly.pdbx_seq_one_letter_code
_entity_poly.pdbx_strand_id
1 'polypeptide(L)'
;MIDERERRALEKLLFAYILRDETWDGEKYRGRLDDILNWILDPEDRQTWPYVAFDMLRGRIEPGFRPFLLETLGYDEEPKEELWARYGERAREPLERLKEGRR
;
A
#
# COMPACT_ATOMS: atom_id res chain seq x y z
N MET A 1 1.51 3.70 21.82
CA MET A 1 1.61 4.86 20.93
C MET A 1 2.47 4.40 19.77
N ILE A 2 1.95 4.47 18.56
CA ILE A 2 2.66 4.05 17.34
C ILE A 2 3.72 5.12 17.07
N ASP A 3 4.96 4.72 16.84
CA ASP A 3 6.00 5.70 16.50
C ASP A 3 5.87 6.20 15.05
N GLU A 4 6.60 7.25 14.68
CA GLU A 4 6.50 7.85 13.35
C GLU A 4 6.90 6.87 12.22
N ARG A 5 7.89 6.01 12.49
CA ARG A 5 8.37 5.04 11.50
C ARG A 5 7.33 3.94 11.28
N GLU A 6 6.71 3.46 12.34
CA GLU A 6 5.62 2.50 12.31
C GLU A 6 4.37 3.10 11.64
N ARG A 7 4.04 4.37 11.94
CA ARG A 7 2.94 5.09 11.29
C ARG A 7 3.19 5.18 9.78
N ARG A 8 4.38 5.59 9.36
CA ARG A 8 4.77 5.64 7.94
C ARG A 8 4.61 4.29 7.26
N ALA A 9 5.04 3.21 7.90
CA ALA A 9 4.89 1.85 7.35
C ALA A 9 3.40 1.46 7.19
N LEU A 10 2.56 1.73 8.19
CA LEU A 10 1.11 1.50 8.11
C LEU A 10 0.47 2.32 6.99
N GLU A 11 0.82 3.60 6.85
CA GLU A 11 0.30 4.46 5.78
C GLU A 11 0.69 3.94 4.39
N LYS A 12 1.94 3.48 4.20
CA LYS A 12 2.38 2.87 2.94
C LYS A 12 1.71 1.53 2.66
N LEU A 13 1.44 0.72 3.69
CA LEU A 13 0.66 -0.50 3.54
C LEU A 13 -0.77 -0.19 3.08
N LEU A 14 -1.42 0.82 3.66
CA LEU A 14 -2.74 1.29 3.23
C LEU A 14 -2.70 1.80 1.79
N PHE A 15 -1.69 2.60 1.46
CA PHE A 15 -1.50 3.12 0.11
C PHE A 15 -1.28 2.01 -0.92
N ALA A 16 -0.66 0.89 -0.55
CA ALA A 16 -0.52 -0.26 -1.43
C ALA A 16 -1.87 -0.87 -1.84
N TYR A 17 -2.87 -0.89 -0.96
CA TYR A 17 -4.22 -1.33 -1.32
C TYR A 17 -4.90 -0.37 -2.30
N ILE A 18 -4.77 0.93 -2.05
CA ILE A 18 -5.28 1.98 -2.95
C ILE A 18 -4.64 1.85 -4.34
N LEU A 19 -3.32 1.70 -4.40
CA LEU A 19 -2.59 1.49 -5.65
C LEU A 19 -3.00 0.18 -6.34
N ARG A 20 -3.28 -0.88 -5.59
CA ARG A 20 -3.77 -2.14 -6.16
C ARG A 20 -5.12 -1.95 -6.84
N ASP A 21 -6.01 -1.17 -6.26
CA ASP A 21 -7.29 -0.86 -6.92
C ASP A 21 -7.06 -0.03 -8.18
N GLU A 22 -6.12 0.92 -8.15
CA GLU A 22 -5.72 1.71 -9.32
C GLU A 22 -5.11 0.90 -10.47
N THR A 23 -4.54 -0.28 -10.18
CA THR A 23 -4.00 -1.16 -11.22
C THR A 23 -5.08 -1.90 -12.02
N TRP A 24 -6.33 -1.90 -11.56
CA TRP A 24 -7.45 -2.53 -12.26
C TRP A 24 -8.04 -1.56 -13.29
N ASP A 25 -8.01 -1.93 -14.57
CA ASP A 25 -8.63 -1.17 -15.66
C ASP A 25 -10.03 -1.68 -16.03
N GLY A 26 -10.53 -2.71 -15.33
CA GLY A 26 -11.80 -3.37 -15.66
C GLY A 26 -11.64 -4.66 -16.48
N GLU A 27 -10.49 -4.88 -17.10
CA GLU A 27 -10.28 -5.96 -18.07
C GLU A 27 -9.05 -6.82 -17.77
N LYS A 28 -7.97 -6.24 -17.23
CA LYS A 28 -6.70 -6.93 -16.94
C LYS A 28 -6.51 -7.20 -15.47
N TYR A 29 -5.89 -8.33 -15.11
CA TYR A 29 -5.55 -8.67 -13.73
C TYR A 29 -4.92 -7.52 -12.93
N ARG A 30 -5.39 -7.34 -11.69
CA ARG A 30 -4.79 -6.43 -10.70
C ARG A 30 -3.31 -6.74 -10.51
N GLY A 31 -2.52 -5.69 -10.34
CA GLY A 31 -1.15 -5.78 -9.83
C GLY A 31 -1.11 -6.53 -8.51
N ARG A 32 -0.01 -7.28 -8.29
CA ARG A 32 0.19 -7.97 -7.01
C ARG A 32 0.63 -6.94 -5.98
N LEU A 33 0.13 -7.08 -4.74
CA LEU A 33 0.55 -6.23 -3.63
C LEU A 33 2.07 -6.23 -3.46
N ASP A 34 2.74 -7.35 -3.66
CA ASP A 34 4.22 -7.43 -3.54
C ASP A 34 4.95 -6.55 -4.53
N ASP A 35 4.49 -6.54 -5.79
CA ASP A 35 5.07 -5.70 -6.83
C ASP A 35 4.88 -4.23 -6.46
N ILE A 36 3.69 -3.88 -5.98
CA ILE A 36 3.33 -2.52 -5.53
C ILE A 36 4.15 -2.08 -4.31
N LEU A 37 4.32 -2.97 -3.32
CA LEU A 37 5.11 -2.70 -2.12
C LEU A 37 6.59 -2.49 -2.46
N ASN A 38 7.12 -3.14 -3.50
CA ASN A 38 8.47 -2.87 -3.99
C ASN A 38 8.62 -1.45 -4.57
N TRP A 39 7.53 -0.84 -5.07
CA TRP A 39 7.58 0.53 -5.57
C TRP A 39 7.74 1.53 -4.42
N ILE A 40 6.98 1.37 -3.34
CA ILE A 40 6.77 2.41 -2.33
C ILE A 40 7.47 2.17 -0.98
N LEU A 41 7.80 0.92 -0.62
CA LEU A 41 8.46 0.64 0.65
C LEU A 41 9.96 0.95 0.58
N ASP A 42 10.46 1.49 1.69
CA ASP A 42 11.89 1.59 1.97
C ASP A 42 12.38 0.34 2.72
N PRO A 43 13.69 0.04 2.67
CA PRO A 43 14.26 -1.07 3.44
C PRO A 43 13.95 -0.97 4.94
N GLU A 44 13.84 0.25 5.47
CA GLU A 44 13.53 0.50 6.87
C GLU A 44 12.07 0.15 7.21
N ASP A 45 11.12 0.37 6.29
CA ASP A 45 9.71 0.04 6.53
C ASP A 45 9.53 -1.47 6.70
N ARG A 46 10.34 -2.26 5.99
CA ARG A 46 10.34 -3.73 6.06
C ARG A 46 10.85 -4.30 7.38
N GLN A 47 11.49 -3.48 8.20
CA GLN A 47 12.00 -3.88 9.51
C GLN A 47 11.05 -3.46 10.65
N THR A 48 9.89 -2.88 10.32
CA THR A 48 8.89 -2.45 11.31
C THR A 48 7.91 -3.58 11.61
N TRP A 49 7.35 -3.59 12.83
CA TRP A 49 6.33 -4.58 13.19
C TRP A 49 5.09 -4.55 12.27
N PRO A 50 4.62 -3.39 11.73
CA PRO A 50 3.50 -3.38 10.79
C PRO A 50 3.77 -4.20 9.54
N TYR A 51 4.98 -4.10 8.98
CA TYR A 51 5.34 -4.90 7.82
C TYR A 51 5.42 -6.39 8.17
N VAL A 52 6.02 -6.73 9.32
CA VAL A 52 6.08 -8.12 9.79
C VAL A 52 4.67 -8.68 10.00
N ALA A 53 3.76 -7.92 10.59
CA ALA A 53 2.36 -8.29 10.78
C ALA A 53 1.66 -8.50 9.43
N PHE A 54 1.83 -7.58 8.48
CA PHE A 54 1.30 -7.72 7.13
C PHE A 54 1.80 -9.00 6.42
N ASP A 55 3.10 -9.28 6.52
CA ASP A 55 3.75 -10.41 5.84
C ASP A 55 3.35 -11.75 6.48
N MET A 56 3.33 -11.83 7.81
CA MET A 56 2.98 -13.05 8.55
C MET A 56 1.48 -13.36 8.56
N LEU A 57 0.63 -12.35 8.72
CA LEU A 57 -0.83 -12.51 8.84
C LEU A 57 -1.54 -12.57 7.49
N ARG A 58 -0.78 -12.62 6.39
CA ARG A 58 -1.31 -12.60 5.02
C ARG A 58 -2.24 -11.41 4.77
N GLY A 59 -1.83 -10.18 5.15
CA GLY A 59 -2.59 -8.97 4.77
C GLY A 59 -2.97 -8.97 3.28
N ARG A 60 -2.13 -9.58 2.43
CA ARG A 60 -2.36 -9.85 1.00
C ARG A 60 -3.69 -10.55 0.63
N ILE A 61 -4.31 -11.29 1.54
CA ILE A 61 -5.47 -12.16 1.28
C ILE A 61 -6.59 -12.00 2.32
N GLU A 62 -6.34 -11.26 3.40
CA GLU A 62 -7.27 -11.12 4.52
C GLU A 62 -8.13 -9.85 4.32
N PRO A 63 -9.47 -9.97 4.18
CA PRO A 63 -10.34 -8.83 3.90
C PRO A 63 -10.39 -7.75 4.99
N GLY A 64 -10.12 -8.10 6.25
CA GLY A 64 -10.12 -7.21 7.41
C GLY A 64 -8.88 -6.32 7.56
N PHE A 65 -7.80 -6.58 6.82
CA PHE A 65 -6.53 -5.89 7.02
C PHE A 65 -6.62 -4.42 6.61
N ARG A 66 -7.31 -4.11 5.51
CA ARG A 66 -7.53 -2.72 5.07
C ARG A 66 -8.39 -1.93 6.07
N PRO A 67 -9.55 -2.45 6.56
CA PRO A 67 -10.26 -1.86 7.69
C PRO A 67 -9.40 -1.64 8.93
N PHE A 68 -8.59 -2.63 9.32
CA PHE A 68 -7.67 -2.51 10.46
C PHE A 68 -6.67 -1.35 10.28
N LEU A 69 -6.13 -1.15 9.08
CA LEU A 69 -5.23 -0.04 8.80
C LEU A 69 -5.92 1.32 8.96
N LEU A 70 -7.16 1.46 8.46
CA LEU A 70 -7.94 2.69 8.60
C LEU A 70 -8.20 3.02 10.08
N GLU A 71 -8.68 2.03 10.85
CA GLU A 71 -8.93 2.19 12.29
C GLU A 71 -7.64 2.55 13.04
N THR A 72 -6.56 1.84 12.77
CA THR A 72 -5.25 2.05 13.44
C THR A 72 -4.66 3.43 13.16
N LEU A 73 -4.84 3.93 11.94
CA LEU A 73 -4.33 5.23 11.51
C LEU A 73 -5.26 6.41 11.89
N GLY A 74 -6.50 6.11 12.27
CA GLY A 74 -7.52 7.08 12.65
C GLY A 74 -8.21 7.73 11.45
N TYR A 75 -8.40 6.99 10.36
CA TYR A 75 -9.08 7.45 9.16
C TYR A 75 -10.52 6.93 9.10
N ASP A 76 -11.50 7.84 9.00
CA ASP A 76 -12.91 7.49 8.80
C ASP A 76 -13.21 7.05 7.36
N GLU A 77 -12.43 7.56 6.40
CA GLU A 77 -12.49 7.24 4.98
C GLU A 77 -11.09 7.10 4.39
N GLU A 78 -10.98 6.54 3.18
CA GLU A 78 -9.67 6.36 2.57
C GLU A 78 -9.00 7.70 2.22
N PRO A 79 -7.82 8.01 2.78
CA PRO A 79 -7.13 9.27 2.57
C PRO A 79 -6.34 9.26 1.25
N LYS A 80 -7.01 8.94 0.14
CA LYS A 80 -6.37 8.68 -1.16
C LYS A 80 -5.51 9.84 -1.63
N GLU A 81 -6.05 11.06 -1.64
CA GLU A 81 -5.33 12.25 -2.11
C GLU A 81 -4.11 12.56 -1.23
N GLU A 82 -4.26 12.42 0.09
CA GLU A 82 -3.17 12.63 1.05
C GLU A 82 -2.04 11.61 0.83
N LEU A 83 -2.35 10.32 0.73
CA LEU A 83 -1.35 9.28 0.55
C LEU A 83 -0.66 9.37 -0.82
N TRP A 84 -1.40 9.79 -1.87
CA TRP A 84 -0.80 10.11 -3.17
C TRP A 84 0.17 11.29 -3.08
N ALA A 85 -0.17 12.34 -2.34
CA ALA A 85 0.72 13.49 -2.16
C ALA A 85 2.00 13.12 -1.40
N ARG A 86 1.91 12.22 -0.41
CA ARG A 86 3.06 11.80 0.41
C ARG A 86 3.94 10.74 -0.24
N TYR A 87 3.36 9.73 -0.87
CA TYR A 87 4.06 8.50 -1.27
C TYR A 87 3.95 8.19 -2.77
N GLY A 88 3.17 8.98 -3.51
CA GLY A 88 2.84 8.71 -4.90
C GLY A 88 4.00 8.85 -5.88
N GLU A 89 5.04 9.62 -5.56
CA GLU A 89 6.17 9.88 -6.45
C GLU A 89 6.79 8.58 -7.00
N ARG A 90 7.09 7.64 -6.10
CA ARG A 90 7.70 6.33 -6.48
C ARG A 90 6.73 5.37 -7.16
N ALA A 91 5.42 5.62 -7.06
CA ALA A 91 4.39 4.76 -7.64
C ALA A 91 3.95 5.18 -9.05
N ARG A 92 4.22 6.44 -9.47
CA ARG A 92 3.75 6.99 -10.74
C ARG A 92 4.21 6.19 -11.96
N GLU A 93 5.52 6.13 -12.18
CA GLU A 93 6.09 5.48 -13.36
C GLU A 93 5.75 3.97 -13.42
N PRO A 94 5.90 3.18 -12.34
CA PRO A 94 5.52 1.77 -12.38
C PRO A 94 4.03 1.54 -12.65
N LEU A 95 3.15 2.39 -12.11
CA LEU A 95 1.71 2.31 -12.34
C LEU A 95 1.36 2.61 -13.80
N GLU A 96 1.94 3.66 -14.38
CA GLU A 96 1.75 4.02 -15.79
C GLU A 96 2.21 2.89 -16.71
N ARG A 97 3.42 2.37 -16.50
CA ARG A 97 3.95 1.23 -17.25
C ARG A 97 3.03 0.02 -17.17
N LEU A 98 2.53 -0.30 -15.98
CA LEU A 98 1.61 -1.43 -15.79
C LEU A 98 0.29 -1.21 -16.54
N LYS A 99 -0.29 -0.01 -16.50
CA LYS A 99 -1.51 0.35 -17.25
C LYS A 99 -1.30 0.24 -18.77
N GLU A 100 -0.12 0.63 -19.26
CA GLU A 100 0.31 0.45 -20.66
C GLU A 100 0.57 -1.02 -21.06
N GLY A 101 0.58 -1.95 -20.09
CA GLY A 101 0.91 -3.36 -20.32
C GLY A 101 2.41 -3.64 -20.45
N ARG A 102 3.26 -2.69 -20.05
CA ARG A 102 4.73 -2.81 -20.04
C ARG A 102 5.16 -3.19 -18.63
N ARG A 103 5.60 -4.44 -18.43
CA ARG A 103 6.21 -4.86 -17.15
C ARG A 103 7.65 -4.40 -17.05
#